data_AF-A0A929MU75-F1
#
_entry.id   AF-A0A929MU75-F1
#
_cell.length_a   1.000
_cell.length_b   1.000
_cell.length_c   1.000
_cell.angle_alpha   90.00
_cell.angle_beta   90.00
_cell.angle_gamma   90.00
#
_symmetry.space_group_name_H-M   'P 1'
#
loop_
_entity.id
_entity.type
_entity.pdbx_description
1 polymer ?
#
loop_
_entity_poly.entity_id
_entity_poly.type
_entity_poly.pdbx_seq_one_letter_code
_entity_poly.pdbx_strand_id
1 'polypeptide(L)'
;MKVTIKDVAQKAGVSIATVSRVFNGYDDIGLATKNKVIEIAKELGYVPNAAARALSSKQYKKIAMVINDLKVSRTNTIPLEILTGVYEMADMHDVDYVLLLTNNRDQEKKSLAQYCLENNISGLVLHGFSTADPYLLELAKLKIPNLLIDIHPEAADSYGIAVNNEIAAYQATEFLIRRGHRAIAMISGKSWAQVSKDRESGYQQCMADHQLPTFIYEGLFSEEYSEELVKDILSDHPEITALFCASDLMAIGAMKGIQAMNLNVPQDISVIGFDDIAIAKYVTPSLTTIKQDMHEIGRRSCEILLEILDKGQIDQKQFYVNHSLVERESVSSR
;
A
#
# COMPACT_ATOMS: atom_id res chain seq x y z
N MET A 1 37.74 8.45 -22.31
CA MET A 1 37.76 9.52 -21.29
C MET A 1 36.33 10.02 -21.12
N LYS A 2 35.79 10.10 -19.90
CA LYS A 2 34.39 10.51 -19.68
C LYS A 2 34.28 12.02 -19.83
N VAL A 3 33.41 12.50 -20.72
CA VAL A 3 33.18 13.94 -20.93
C VAL A 3 32.60 14.57 -19.67
N THR A 4 33.15 15.71 -19.27
CA THR A 4 32.82 16.44 -18.04
C THR A 4 32.14 17.78 -18.34
N ILE A 5 31.55 18.39 -17.31
CA ILE A 5 30.94 19.72 -17.42
C ILE A 5 31.96 20.80 -17.85
N LYS A 6 33.26 20.59 -17.54
CA LYS A 6 34.35 21.48 -17.94
C LYS A 6 34.56 21.45 -19.45
N ASP A 7 34.47 20.27 -20.06
CA ASP A 7 34.65 20.10 -21.51
C ASP A 7 33.53 20.80 -22.29
N VAL A 8 32.29 20.71 -21.79
CA VAL A 8 31.14 21.45 -22.34
C VAL A 8 31.32 22.95 -22.18
N ALA A 9 31.73 23.42 -21.00
CA ALA A 9 31.96 24.85 -20.73
C ALA A 9 33.04 25.44 -21.64
N GLN A 10 34.14 24.72 -21.80
CA GLN A 10 35.26 25.11 -22.66
C GLN A 10 34.82 25.19 -24.13
N LYS A 11 34.11 24.18 -24.64
CA LYS A 11 33.66 24.16 -26.04
C LYS A 11 32.56 25.19 -26.32
N ALA A 12 31.68 25.45 -25.35
CA ALA A 12 30.63 26.45 -25.45
C ALA A 12 31.14 27.89 -25.24
N GLY A 13 32.34 28.07 -24.70
CA GLY A 13 32.91 29.38 -24.40
C GLY A 13 32.17 30.11 -23.26
N VAL A 14 31.70 29.35 -22.26
CA VAL A 14 30.96 29.88 -21.10
C VAL A 14 31.55 29.33 -19.79
N SER A 15 31.12 29.87 -18.64
CA SER A 15 31.57 29.34 -17.35
C SER A 15 30.92 27.99 -17.02
N ILE A 16 31.57 27.20 -16.17
CA ILE A 16 31.00 25.95 -15.63
C ILE A 16 29.64 26.23 -14.94
N ALA A 17 29.53 27.37 -14.24
CA ALA A 17 28.29 27.80 -13.58
C ALA A 17 27.17 28.05 -14.59
N THR A 18 27.49 28.64 -15.76
CA THR A 18 26.54 28.85 -16.85
C THR A 18 26.03 27.52 -17.42
N VAL A 19 26.93 26.54 -17.64
CA VAL A 19 26.53 25.19 -18.09
C VAL A 19 25.64 24.51 -17.05
N SER A 20 26.01 24.60 -15.76
CA SER A 20 25.19 24.03 -14.68
C SER A 20 23.80 24.66 -14.63
N ARG A 21 23.69 25.99 -14.75
CA ARG A 21 22.41 26.70 -14.76
C ARG A 21 21.53 26.33 -15.96
N VAL A 22 22.13 26.15 -17.14
CA VAL A 22 21.42 25.65 -18.33
C VAL A 22 20.78 24.28 -18.06
N PHE A 23 21.55 23.35 -17.49
CA PHE A 23 21.04 22.00 -17.20
C PHE A 23 20.07 21.94 -16.02
N ASN A 24 20.13 22.91 -15.10
CA ASN A 24 19.21 23.02 -13.96
C ASN A 24 17.96 23.86 -14.26
N GLY A 25 17.82 24.39 -15.49
CA GLY A 25 16.61 25.07 -15.93
C GLY A 25 16.41 26.46 -15.33
N TYR A 26 17.49 27.19 -15.05
CA TYR A 26 17.41 28.57 -14.58
C TYR A 26 16.95 29.54 -15.68
N ASP A 27 16.09 30.50 -15.32
CA ASP A 27 15.47 31.47 -16.25
C ASP A 27 16.36 32.69 -16.55
N ASP A 28 17.48 32.83 -15.85
CA ASP A 28 18.42 33.95 -16.01
C ASP A 28 19.45 33.75 -17.13
N ILE A 29 19.33 32.67 -17.89
CA ILE A 29 20.17 32.35 -19.05
C ILE A 29 19.41 32.65 -20.33
N GLY A 30 19.98 33.51 -21.18
CA GLY A 30 19.40 33.81 -22.50
C GLY A 30 19.24 32.56 -23.37
N LEU A 31 18.13 32.49 -24.12
CA LEU A 31 17.78 31.35 -24.99
C LEU A 31 18.90 30.93 -25.96
N ALA A 32 19.61 31.90 -26.53
CA ALA A 32 20.73 31.63 -27.44
C ALA A 32 21.88 30.86 -26.74
N THR A 33 22.23 31.26 -25.52
CA THR A 33 23.26 30.58 -24.71
C THR A 33 22.80 29.19 -24.27
N LYS A 34 21.52 29.07 -23.89
CA LYS A 34 20.90 27.80 -23.49
C LYS A 34 20.97 26.78 -24.63
N ASN A 35 20.52 27.16 -25.82
CA ASN A 35 20.53 26.29 -27.01
C ASN A 35 21.95 25.87 -27.39
N LYS A 36 22.89 26.82 -27.41
CA LYS A 36 24.30 26.56 -27.71
C LYS A 36 24.92 25.52 -26.77
N VAL A 37 24.66 25.63 -25.47
CA VAL A 37 25.18 24.68 -24.46
C VAL A 37 24.57 23.29 -24.64
N ILE A 38 23.26 23.21 -24.93
CA ILE A 38 22.55 21.94 -25.14
C ILE A 38 23.09 21.20 -26.38
N GLU A 39 23.27 21.91 -27.50
CA GLU A 39 23.81 21.31 -28.72
C GLU A 39 25.22 20.77 -28.52
N ILE A 40 26.09 21.55 -27.89
CA ILE A 40 27.48 21.16 -27.63
C ILE A 40 27.57 19.97 -26.68
N ALA A 41 26.72 19.93 -25.64
CA ALA A 41 26.65 18.79 -24.76
C ALA A 41 26.18 17.52 -25.47
N LYS A 42 25.20 17.64 -26.37
CA LYS A 42 24.71 16.53 -27.19
C LYS A 42 25.82 16.01 -28.13
N GLU A 43 26.52 16.92 -28.79
CA GLU A 43 27.65 16.59 -29.68
C GLU A 43 28.78 15.86 -28.94
N LEU A 44 29.09 16.29 -27.72
CA LEU A 44 30.12 15.67 -26.88
C LEU A 44 29.65 14.40 -26.16
N GLY A 45 28.37 14.04 -26.23
CA GLY A 45 27.81 12.94 -25.45
C GLY A 45 27.87 13.19 -23.93
N TYR A 46 27.86 14.46 -23.50
CA TYR A 46 27.83 14.81 -22.10
C TYR A 46 26.46 14.50 -21.51
N VAL A 47 26.42 13.56 -20.56
CA VAL A 47 25.26 13.32 -19.71
C VAL A 47 25.56 13.97 -18.36
N PRO A 48 24.72 14.90 -17.88
CA PRO A 48 24.96 15.50 -16.58
C PRO A 48 24.98 14.43 -15.50
N ASN A 49 25.89 14.55 -14.55
CA ASN A 49 26.04 13.57 -13.48
C ASN A 49 24.90 13.78 -12.47
N ALA A 50 24.08 12.75 -12.23
CA ALA A 50 23.01 12.80 -11.23
C ALA A 50 23.52 13.26 -9.85
N ALA A 51 24.72 12.81 -9.46
CA ALA A 51 25.36 13.23 -8.20
C ALA A 51 25.76 14.71 -8.20
N ALA A 52 26.15 15.29 -9.34
CA ALA A 52 26.48 16.71 -9.47
C ALA A 52 25.23 17.60 -9.62
N ARG A 53 24.13 17.06 -10.17
CA ARG A 53 22.83 17.73 -10.23
C ARG A 53 22.23 17.90 -8.83
N ALA A 54 22.28 16.86 -7.99
CA ALA A 54 21.84 16.93 -6.60
C ALA A 54 22.53 18.03 -5.77
N LEU A 55 23.78 18.38 -6.10
CA LEU A 55 24.57 19.42 -5.44
C LEU A 55 24.22 20.87 -5.86
N SER A 56 23.45 21.08 -6.93
CA SER A 56 23.36 22.37 -7.60
C SER A 56 21.95 23.01 -7.57
N SER A 57 21.32 23.01 -6.39
CA SER A 57 20.25 23.96 -5.95
C SER A 57 18.79 23.76 -6.38
N LYS A 58 18.41 22.61 -6.94
CA LYS A 58 17.05 22.06 -6.74
C LYS A 58 17.18 20.89 -5.77
N GLN A 59 16.49 20.94 -4.63
CA GLN A 59 16.36 19.78 -3.76
C GLN A 59 15.60 18.70 -4.55
N TYR A 60 16.34 17.84 -5.25
CA TYR A 60 15.75 16.68 -5.91
C TYR A 60 15.24 15.75 -4.82
N LYS A 61 13.91 15.69 -4.68
CA LYS A 61 13.26 14.74 -3.78
C LYS A 61 13.42 13.35 -4.38
N LYS A 62 13.76 12.38 -3.54
CA LYS A 62 13.71 10.97 -3.90
C LYS A 62 12.84 10.23 -2.90
N ILE A 63 11.81 9.55 -3.39
CA ILE A 63 10.90 8.77 -2.56
C ILE A 63 11.25 7.29 -2.71
N ALA A 64 11.27 6.55 -1.61
CA ALA A 64 11.31 5.09 -1.66
C ALA A 64 9.95 4.50 -1.30
N MET A 65 9.45 3.60 -2.15
CA MET A 65 8.39 2.66 -1.78
C MET A 65 9.06 1.43 -1.17
N VAL A 66 8.79 1.18 0.10
CA VAL A 66 9.31 0.03 0.83
C VAL A 66 8.19 -0.99 0.99
N ILE A 67 8.39 -2.18 0.43
CA ILE A 67 7.45 -3.30 0.56
C ILE A 67 8.14 -4.44 1.30
N ASN A 68 7.56 -4.81 2.43
CA ASN A 68 8.02 -5.95 3.21
C ASN A 68 7.32 -7.24 2.77
N ASP A 69 8.08 -8.33 2.71
CA ASP A 69 7.60 -9.68 2.39
C ASP A 69 6.74 -9.77 1.10
N LEU A 70 7.12 -9.02 0.05
CA LEU A 70 6.44 -9.10 -1.25
C LEU A 70 6.58 -10.51 -1.83
N LYS A 71 5.46 -11.24 -1.89
CA LYS A 71 5.37 -12.53 -2.57
C LYS A 71 4.82 -12.32 -3.97
N VAL A 72 5.39 -13.04 -4.94
CA VAL A 72 4.80 -13.12 -6.28
C VAL A 72 3.48 -13.86 -6.16
N SER A 73 2.38 -13.16 -6.41
CA SER A 73 1.04 -13.72 -6.48
C SER A 73 0.39 -13.33 -7.80
N ARG A 74 -0.28 -14.29 -8.44
CA ARG A 74 -1.11 -14.01 -9.64
C ARG A 74 -2.52 -13.56 -9.28
N THR A 75 -2.93 -13.77 -8.04
CA THR A 75 -4.29 -13.55 -7.55
C THR A 75 -4.39 -12.35 -6.61
N ASN A 76 -3.29 -11.96 -5.95
CA ASN A 76 -3.23 -10.74 -5.14
C ASN A 76 -2.55 -9.60 -5.92
N THR A 77 -3.36 -8.63 -6.38
CA THR A 77 -2.89 -7.46 -7.12
C THR A 77 -2.59 -6.25 -6.23
N ILE A 78 -2.91 -6.30 -4.93
CA ILE A 78 -2.85 -5.16 -4.02
C ILE A 78 -1.47 -4.46 -4.02
N PRO A 79 -0.33 -5.16 -3.86
CA PRO A 79 0.97 -4.47 -3.84
C PRO A 79 1.30 -3.78 -5.16
N LEU A 80 0.82 -4.32 -6.29
CA LEU A 80 1.06 -3.74 -7.62
C LEU A 80 0.19 -2.50 -7.85
N GLU A 81 -1.06 -2.52 -7.41
CA GLU A 81 -1.96 -1.36 -7.47
C GLU A 81 -1.40 -0.18 -6.66
N ILE A 82 -0.94 -0.45 -5.42
CA ILE A 82 -0.26 0.57 -4.61
C ILE A 82 0.99 1.10 -5.33
N LEU A 83 1.85 0.21 -5.81
CA LEU A 83 3.10 0.58 -6.46
C LEU A 83 2.86 1.46 -7.70
N THR A 84 1.87 1.11 -8.51
CA THR A 84 1.52 1.87 -9.72
C THR A 84 0.93 3.24 -9.36
N GLY A 85 0.08 3.32 -8.34
CA GLY A 85 -0.42 4.61 -7.84
C GLY A 85 0.69 5.53 -7.31
N VAL A 86 1.63 4.99 -6.52
CA VAL A 86 2.78 5.75 -6.03
C VAL A 86 3.65 6.22 -7.20
N TYR A 87 3.93 5.33 -8.16
CA TYR A 87 4.75 5.64 -9.33
C TYR A 87 4.15 6.76 -10.19
N GLU A 88 2.86 6.69 -10.51
CA GLU A 88 2.17 7.71 -11.30
C GLU A 88 2.27 9.10 -10.68
N MET A 89 2.09 9.18 -9.36
CA MET A 89 2.16 10.46 -8.65
C MET A 89 3.58 11.00 -8.52
N ALA A 90 4.57 10.13 -8.36
CA ALA A 90 5.97 10.52 -8.37
C ALA A 90 6.40 11.04 -9.75
N ASP A 91 6.01 10.35 -10.83
CA ASP A 91 6.27 10.74 -12.21
C ASP A 91 5.63 12.09 -12.55
N MET A 92 4.37 12.29 -12.14
CA MET A 92 3.65 13.56 -12.33
C MET A 92 4.32 14.77 -11.67
N HIS A 93 5.09 14.56 -10.59
CA HIS A 93 5.77 15.62 -9.84
C HIS A 93 7.29 15.68 -10.10
N ASP A 94 7.80 14.99 -11.13
CA ASP A 94 9.23 14.93 -11.47
C ASP A 94 10.11 14.49 -10.27
N VAL A 95 9.61 13.55 -9.46
CA VAL A 95 10.30 13.02 -8.27
C VAL A 95 10.95 11.68 -8.56
N ASP A 96 12.22 11.51 -8.15
CA ASP A 96 12.92 10.24 -8.29
C ASP A 96 12.23 9.18 -7.42
N TYR A 97 11.95 8.02 -8.01
CA TYR A 97 11.30 6.91 -7.35
C TYR A 97 12.23 5.69 -7.24
N VAL A 98 12.26 5.04 -6.08
CA VAL A 98 12.98 3.78 -5.86
C VAL A 98 12.07 2.76 -5.18
N LEU A 99 12.07 1.54 -5.69
CA LEU A 99 11.43 0.41 -5.01
C LEU A 99 12.46 -0.33 -4.14
N LEU A 100 12.16 -0.48 -2.85
CA LEU A 100 12.88 -1.34 -1.92
C LEU A 100 11.98 -2.53 -1.54
N LEU A 101 12.34 -3.71 -2.02
CA LEU A 101 11.77 -4.96 -1.52
C LEU A 101 12.63 -5.45 -0.36
N THR A 102 12.00 -5.83 0.75
CA THR A 102 12.70 -6.27 1.95
C THR A 102 11.96 -7.40 2.66
N ASN A 103 12.63 -8.02 3.62
CA ASN A 103 12.13 -9.03 4.56
C ASN A 103 13.05 -9.03 5.78
N ASN A 104 12.68 -9.73 6.85
CA ASN A 104 13.45 -9.75 8.11
C ASN A 104 14.95 -10.05 7.93
N ARG A 105 15.35 -10.95 7.01
CA ARG A 105 16.77 -11.28 6.79
C ARG A 105 17.55 -10.17 6.10
N ASP A 106 16.88 -9.33 5.31
CA ASP A 106 17.51 -8.18 4.67
C ASP A 106 17.65 -7.02 5.67
N GLN A 107 16.64 -6.83 6.52
CA GLN A 107 16.62 -5.82 7.57
C GLN A 107 17.74 -6.04 8.61
N GLU A 108 18.09 -7.29 8.93
CA GLU A 108 19.23 -7.63 9.80
C GLU A 108 20.59 -7.17 9.24
N LYS A 109 20.72 -7.10 7.91
CA LYS A 109 22.00 -6.78 7.24
C LYS A 109 22.20 -5.29 7.04
N LYS A 110 21.11 -4.53 6.91
CA LYS A 110 21.15 -3.10 6.61
C LYS A 110 19.95 -2.43 7.26
N SER A 111 20.21 -1.43 8.10
CA SER A 111 19.15 -0.63 8.69
C SER A 111 18.45 0.25 7.64
N LEU A 112 17.20 0.62 7.90
CA LEU A 112 16.46 1.53 7.04
C LEU A 112 17.15 2.89 6.98
N ALA A 113 17.70 3.36 8.11
CA ALA A 113 18.47 4.60 8.16
C ALA A 113 19.71 4.57 7.26
N GLN A 114 20.47 3.47 7.27
CA GLN A 114 21.63 3.30 6.40
C GLN A 114 21.23 3.28 4.93
N TYR A 115 20.16 2.55 4.57
CA TYR A 115 19.65 2.52 3.20
C TYR A 115 19.25 3.92 2.70
N CYS A 116 18.53 4.68 3.54
CA CYS A 116 18.08 6.03 3.19
C CYS A 116 19.26 6.97 2.94
N LEU A 117 20.29 6.92 3.80
CA LEU A 117 21.49 7.73 3.66
C LEU A 117 22.27 7.40 2.37
N GLU A 118 22.50 6.11 2.10
CA GLU A 118 23.26 5.67 0.92
C GLU A 118 22.57 6.04 -0.40
N ASN A 119 21.24 6.07 -0.42
CA ASN A 119 20.44 6.29 -1.63
C ASN A 119 19.92 7.73 -1.77
N ASN A 120 20.19 8.60 -0.78
CA ASN A 120 19.67 9.97 -0.68
C ASN A 120 18.13 10.01 -0.69
N ILE A 121 17.49 9.14 0.10
CA ILE A 121 16.03 9.10 0.22
C ILE A 121 15.55 10.28 1.05
N SER A 122 14.57 11.02 0.51
CA SER A 122 13.94 12.18 1.14
C SER A 122 12.62 11.85 1.82
N GLY A 123 11.92 10.80 1.38
CA GLY A 123 10.65 10.37 1.96
C GLY A 123 10.38 8.89 1.71
N LEU A 124 9.54 8.29 2.55
CA LEU A 124 9.24 6.86 2.51
C LEU A 124 7.73 6.61 2.41
N VAL A 125 7.32 5.68 1.56
CA VAL A 125 6.01 5.03 1.62
C VAL A 125 6.23 3.58 2.01
N LEU A 126 5.56 3.09 3.05
CA LEU A 126 5.79 1.75 3.61
C LEU A 126 4.51 0.90 3.56
N HIS A 127 4.62 -0.34 3.10
CA HIS A 127 3.51 -1.30 3.02
C HIS A 127 3.95 -2.73 3.39
N GLY A 128 3.05 -3.48 4.03
CA GLY A 128 3.25 -4.90 4.34
C GLY A 128 4.01 -5.17 5.65
N PHE A 129 4.08 -4.18 6.54
CA PHE A 129 4.82 -4.28 7.80
C PHE A 129 3.93 -4.72 8.96
N SER A 130 4.53 -5.42 9.94
CA SER A 130 3.91 -5.62 11.25
C SER A 130 4.20 -4.42 12.14
N THR A 131 3.36 -4.15 13.16
CA THR A 131 3.60 -3.02 14.09
C THR A 131 4.87 -3.18 14.92
N ALA A 132 5.41 -4.40 15.02
CA ALA A 132 6.65 -4.70 15.73
C ALA A 132 7.87 -4.86 14.78
N ASP A 133 7.71 -4.52 13.49
CA ASP A 133 8.77 -4.71 12.51
C ASP A 133 9.98 -3.78 12.80
N PRO A 134 11.23 -4.30 12.72
CA PRO A 134 12.43 -3.53 13.01
C PRO A 134 12.52 -2.21 12.25
N TYR A 135 12.14 -2.18 10.97
CA TYR A 135 12.17 -0.95 10.17
C TYR A 135 11.17 0.09 10.66
N LEU A 136 9.98 -0.33 11.14
CA LEU A 136 9.03 0.61 11.74
C LEU A 136 9.55 1.20 13.05
N LEU A 137 10.23 0.38 13.87
CA LEU A 137 10.84 0.84 15.12
C LEU A 137 11.98 1.84 14.89
N GLU A 138 12.64 1.80 13.74
CA GLU A 138 13.66 2.78 13.35
C GLU A 138 13.06 4.15 12.97
N LEU A 139 11.79 4.20 12.52
CA LEU A 139 11.17 5.43 12.01
C LEU A 139 11.16 6.56 13.06
N ALA A 140 10.99 6.23 14.35
CA ALA A 140 11.03 7.22 15.42
C ALA A 140 12.38 7.94 15.55
N LYS A 141 13.47 7.32 15.07
CA LYS A 141 14.82 7.89 15.06
C LYS A 141 15.17 8.52 13.70
N LEU A 142 14.39 8.21 12.68
CA LEU A 142 14.61 8.66 11.32
C LEU A 142 13.89 10.00 11.11
N LYS A 143 14.64 11.09 10.92
CA LYS A 143 14.10 12.41 10.59
C LYS A 143 13.72 12.53 9.12
N ILE A 144 13.08 11.50 8.58
CA ILE A 144 12.63 11.40 7.19
C ILE A 144 11.12 11.21 7.24
N PRO A 145 10.33 12.11 6.64
CA PRO A 145 8.90 11.94 6.50
C PRO A 145 8.55 10.58 5.92
N ASN A 146 7.62 9.89 6.57
CA ASN A 146 7.19 8.58 6.13
C ASN A 146 5.68 8.44 6.21
N LEU A 147 5.13 7.71 5.25
CA LEU A 147 3.72 7.40 5.18
C LEU A 147 3.54 5.87 5.19
N LEU A 148 2.78 5.40 6.17
CA LEU A 148 2.46 4.01 6.39
C LEU A 148 1.12 3.69 5.74
N ILE A 149 1.08 2.65 4.92
CA ILE A 149 -0.16 2.10 4.39
C ILE A 149 -0.65 1.02 5.36
N ASP A 150 -1.91 1.10 5.75
CA ASP A 150 -2.59 0.10 6.60
C ASP A 150 -2.03 -0.05 8.04
N ILE A 151 -1.27 0.95 8.52
CA ILE A 151 -0.72 0.99 9.87
C ILE A 151 -0.94 2.39 10.46
N HIS A 152 -1.40 2.44 11.71
CA HIS A 152 -1.56 3.70 12.44
C HIS A 152 -0.19 4.30 12.79
N PRO A 153 0.06 5.59 12.55
CA PRO A 153 1.34 6.22 12.80
C PRO A 153 1.53 6.51 14.29
N GLU A 154 2.64 6.04 14.87
CA GLU A 154 3.02 6.33 16.26
C GLU A 154 4.14 7.36 16.38
N ALA A 155 5.04 7.44 15.40
CA ALA A 155 6.20 8.33 15.44
C ALA A 155 5.88 9.75 14.95
N ALA A 156 6.64 10.73 15.44
CA ALA A 156 6.42 12.15 15.16
C ALA A 156 6.49 12.52 13.66
N ASP A 157 7.34 11.84 12.88
CA ASP A 157 7.49 12.06 11.43
C ASP A 157 6.72 11.01 10.59
N SER A 158 5.93 10.15 11.25
CA SER A 158 5.08 9.16 10.60
C SER A 158 3.67 9.70 10.37
N TYR A 159 3.09 9.24 9.28
CA TYR A 159 1.72 9.48 8.84
C TYR A 159 1.14 8.15 8.37
N GLY A 160 -0.18 8.02 8.35
CA GLY A 160 -0.86 6.79 7.96
C GLY A 160 -1.96 7.03 6.94
N ILE A 161 -2.17 6.07 6.06
CA ILE A 161 -3.29 6.04 5.13
C ILE A 161 -3.85 4.63 5.03
N ALA A 162 -5.17 4.52 5.03
CA ALA A 162 -5.88 3.24 4.89
C ALA A 162 -7.31 3.52 4.39
N VAL A 163 -8.12 2.48 4.20
CA VAL A 163 -9.57 2.65 4.41
C VAL A 163 -9.88 2.65 5.90
N ASN A 164 -11.06 3.10 6.30
CA ASN A 164 -11.50 2.93 7.69
C ASN A 164 -11.94 1.46 7.90
N ASN A 165 -10.98 0.62 8.29
CA ASN A 165 -11.15 -0.82 8.44
C ASN A 165 -12.22 -1.21 9.47
N GLU A 166 -12.33 -0.47 10.58
CA GLU A 166 -13.37 -0.70 11.60
C GLU A 166 -14.77 -0.46 11.02
N ILE A 167 -14.99 0.71 10.39
CA ILE A 167 -16.29 1.04 9.78
C ILE A 167 -16.61 0.10 8.63
N ALA A 168 -15.63 -0.25 7.81
CA ALA A 168 -15.80 -1.15 6.68
C ALA A 168 -16.20 -2.57 7.12
N ALA A 169 -15.55 -3.11 8.14
CA ALA A 169 -15.90 -4.42 8.70
C ALA A 169 -17.25 -4.41 9.41
N TYR A 170 -17.59 -3.33 10.12
CA TYR A 170 -18.92 -3.13 10.68
C TYR A 170 -19.98 -3.20 9.57
N GLN A 171 -19.78 -2.47 8.46
CA GLN A 171 -20.73 -2.45 7.34
C GLN A 171 -20.85 -3.80 6.63
N ALA A 172 -19.75 -4.54 6.47
CA ALA A 172 -19.78 -5.90 5.93
C ALA A 172 -20.61 -6.85 6.82
N THR A 173 -20.41 -6.77 8.13
CA THR A 173 -21.14 -7.57 9.12
C THR A 173 -22.61 -7.18 9.16
N GLU A 174 -22.90 -5.88 9.18
CA GLU A 174 -24.26 -5.34 9.18
C GLU A 174 -25.02 -5.78 7.92
N PHE A 175 -24.35 -5.84 6.76
CA PHE A 175 -24.96 -6.35 5.54
C PHE A 175 -25.45 -7.80 5.68
N LEU A 176 -24.64 -8.69 6.27
CA LEU A 176 -25.06 -10.07 6.57
C LEU A 176 -26.24 -10.11 7.55
N ILE A 177 -26.22 -9.28 8.59
CA ILE A 177 -27.31 -9.19 9.57
C ILE A 177 -28.60 -8.71 8.91
N ARG A 178 -28.54 -7.69 8.04
CA ARG A 178 -29.68 -7.20 7.27
C ARG A 178 -30.23 -8.24 6.30
N ARG A 179 -29.41 -9.19 5.87
CA ARG A 179 -29.80 -10.37 5.08
C ARG A 179 -30.43 -11.50 5.90
N GLY A 180 -30.57 -11.33 7.22
CA GLY A 180 -31.22 -12.29 8.10
C GLY A 180 -30.25 -13.24 8.81
N HIS A 181 -28.95 -13.15 8.55
CA HIS A 181 -27.96 -13.96 9.27
C HIS A 181 -27.84 -13.50 10.73
N ARG A 182 -27.68 -14.47 11.64
CA ARG A 182 -27.58 -14.23 13.09
C ARG A 182 -26.39 -14.94 13.73
N ALA A 183 -25.99 -16.09 13.18
CA ALA A 183 -24.74 -16.77 13.50
C ALA A 183 -23.75 -16.54 12.34
N ILE A 184 -22.79 -15.65 12.57
CA ILE A 184 -21.83 -15.17 11.58
C ILE A 184 -20.44 -15.37 12.16
N ALA A 185 -19.58 -16.16 11.51
CA ALA A 185 -18.18 -16.25 11.89
C ALA A 185 -17.31 -15.30 11.08
N MET A 186 -16.25 -14.80 11.72
CA MET A 186 -15.20 -14.04 11.07
C MET A 186 -13.96 -14.93 10.88
N ILE A 187 -13.46 -14.99 9.66
CA ILE A 187 -12.12 -15.47 9.34
C ILE A 187 -11.21 -14.25 9.27
N SER A 188 -10.50 -13.96 10.36
CA SER A 188 -9.58 -12.83 10.47
C SER A 188 -8.26 -13.07 9.73
N GLY A 189 -7.45 -12.02 9.60
CA GLY A 189 -6.11 -12.09 9.05
C GLY A 189 -5.10 -12.64 10.06
N LYS A 190 -3.90 -12.04 10.09
CA LYS A 190 -2.90 -12.32 11.13
C LYS A 190 -3.15 -11.44 12.35
N SER A 191 -3.13 -12.01 13.54
CA SER A 191 -3.38 -11.34 14.83
C SER A 191 -2.46 -10.14 15.12
N TRP A 192 -1.26 -10.13 14.54
CA TRP A 192 -0.30 -9.03 14.68
C TRP A 192 -0.47 -7.90 13.66
N ALA A 193 -1.31 -8.06 12.63
CA ALA A 193 -1.53 -7.03 11.62
C ALA A 193 -2.59 -6.02 12.09
N GLN A 194 -2.33 -4.72 11.91
CA GLN A 194 -3.24 -3.66 12.34
C GLN A 194 -4.61 -3.78 11.67
N VAL A 195 -4.64 -4.02 10.36
CA VAL A 195 -5.88 -4.24 9.60
C VAL A 195 -6.75 -5.37 10.14
N SER A 196 -6.15 -6.46 10.64
CA SER A 196 -6.90 -7.56 11.24
C SER A 196 -7.60 -7.11 12.51
N LYS A 197 -6.88 -6.39 13.38
CA LYS A 197 -7.42 -5.87 14.64
C LYS A 197 -8.55 -4.87 14.41
N ASP A 198 -8.37 -3.95 13.47
CA ASP A 198 -9.39 -2.95 13.12
C ASP A 198 -10.64 -3.64 12.55
N ARG A 199 -10.47 -4.63 11.65
CA ARG A 199 -11.60 -5.39 11.08
C ARG A 199 -12.31 -6.24 12.14
N GLU A 200 -11.56 -6.87 13.03
CA GLU A 200 -12.13 -7.64 14.16
C GLU A 200 -12.95 -6.73 15.08
N SER A 201 -12.41 -5.55 15.42
CA SER A 201 -13.10 -4.53 16.22
C SER A 201 -14.44 -4.14 15.58
N GLY A 202 -14.45 -3.84 14.27
CA GLY A 202 -15.67 -3.51 13.53
C GLY A 202 -16.72 -4.63 13.51
N TYR A 203 -16.27 -5.87 13.30
CA TYR A 203 -17.14 -7.06 13.39
C TYR A 203 -17.72 -7.22 14.80
N GLN A 204 -16.88 -7.22 15.83
CA GLN A 204 -17.30 -7.39 17.22
C GLN A 204 -18.28 -6.31 17.66
N GLN A 205 -18.02 -5.06 17.30
CA GLN A 205 -18.91 -3.93 17.59
C GLN A 205 -20.28 -4.12 16.93
N CYS A 206 -20.32 -4.52 15.66
CA CYS A 206 -21.57 -4.76 14.94
C CYS A 206 -22.40 -5.91 15.57
N MET A 207 -21.73 -7.01 15.92
CA MET A 207 -22.38 -8.14 16.58
C MET A 207 -22.91 -7.74 17.96
N ALA A 208 -22.15 -6.95 18.74
CA ALA A 208 -22.56 -6.44 20.05
C ALA A 208 -23.79 -5.52 19.95
N ASP A 209 -23.81 -4.58 19.00
CA ASP A 209 -24.93 -3.65 18.79
C ASP A 209 -26.24 -4.39 18.43
N HIS A 210 -26.13 -5.58 17.83
CA HIS A 210 -27.25 -6.45 17.49
C HIS A 210 -27.50 -7.59 18.51
N GLN A 211 -26.74 -7.62 19.61
CA GLN A 211 -26.83 -8.64 20.67
C GLN A 211 -26.63 -10.07 20.15
N LEU A 212 -25.67 -10.25 19.23
CA LEU A 212 -25.31 -11.52 18.61
C LEU A 212 -23.96 -12.03 19.12
N PRO A 213 -23.74 -13.36 19.18
CA PRO A 213 -22.47 -13.94 19.59
C PRO A 213 -21.39 -13.74 18.53
N THR A 214 -20.14 -13.63 18.97
CA THR A 214 -18.96 -13.51 18.09
C THR A 214 -18.24 -14.84 17.95
N PHE A 215 -17.86 -15.21 16.72
CA PHE A 215 -17.02 -16.37 16.42
C PHE A 215 -15.85 -15.88 15.54
N ILE A 216 -14.61 -15.99 16.02
CA ILE A 216 -13.43 -15.44 15.33
C ILE A 216 -12.38 -16.53 15.21
N TYR A 217 -11.91 -16.73 13.98
CA TYR A 217 -10.87 -17.69 13.65
C TYR A 217 -9.76 -16.99 12.85
N GLU A 218 -8.50 -17.31 13.12
CA GLU A 218 -7.35 -16.67 12.47
C GLU A 218 -7.04 -17.35 11.13
N GLY A 219 -7.30 -16.71 9.98
CA GLY A 219 -7.08 -17.25 8.62
C GLY A 219 -5.72 -16.90 8.01
N LEU A 220 -4.88 -16.12 8.71
CA LEU A 220 -3.48 -15.82 8.35
C LEU A 220 -3.25 -15.11 7.00
N PHE A 221 -4.32 -14.58 6.37
CA PHE A 221 -4.31 -14.10 4.98
C PHE A 221 -3.93 -15.19 3.96
N SER A 222 -4.23 -16.46 4.22
CA SER A 222 -3.96 -17.59 3.32
C SER A 222 -5.25 -18.17 2.76
N GLU A 223 -5.29 -18.33 1.43
CA GLU A 223 -6.39 -19.04 0.74
C GLU A 223 -6.45 -20.50 1.22
N GLU A 224 -5.31 -21.20 1.17
CA GLU A 224 -5.22 -22.62 1.47
C GLU A 224 -5.60 -22.91 2.93
N TYR A 225 -5.10 -22.09 3.86
CA TYR A 225 -5.44 -22.24 5.27
C TYR A 225 -6.93 -21.97 5.53
N SER A 226 -7.50 -20.96 4.87
CA SER A 226 -8.92 -20.64 5.01
C SER A 226 -9.82 -21.72 4.41
N GLU A 227 -9.38 -22.43 3.36
CA GLU A 227 -10.08 -23.59 2.80
C GLU A 227 -10.18 -24.73 3.82
N GLU A 228 -9.09 -25.04 4.51
CA GLU A 228 -9.05 -26.08 5.55
C GLU A 228 -9.88 -25.68 6.79
N LEU A 229 -9.80 -24.41 7.19
CA LEU A 229 -10.39 -23.86 8.41
C LEU A 229 -11.92 -23.95 8.45
N VAL A 230 -12.61 -23.91 7.30
CA VAL A 230 -14.09 -24.00 7.23
C VAL A 230 -14.62 -25.24 7.94
N LYS A 231 -13.93 -26.37 7.78
CA LYS A 231 -14.36 -27.63 8.37
C LYS A 231 -14.39 -27.53 9.89
N ASP A 232 -13.39 -26.92 10.48
CA ASP A 232 -13.30 -26.76 11.93
C ASP A 232 -14.38 -25.78 12.42
N ILE A 233 -14.55 -24.65 11.74
CA ILE A 233 -15.61 -23.65 12.02
C ILE A 233 -17.00 -24.31 12.08
N LEU A 234 -17.37 -25.06 11.03
CA LEU A 234 -18.69 -25.67 10.93
C LEU A 234 -18.86 -26.92 11.81
N SER A 235 -17.75 -27.54 12.24
CA SER A 235 -17.78 -28.64 13.21
C SER A 235 -17.99 -28.13 14.64
N ASP A 236 -17.33 -27.03 14.99
CA ASP A 236 -17.47 -26.37 16.29
C ASP A 236 -18.84 -25.70 16.44
N HIS A 237 -19.31 -25.06 15.35
CA HIS A 237 -20.50 -24.22 15.33
C HIS A 237 -21.36 -24.50 14.08
N PRO A 238 -22.10 -25.62 14.05
CA PRO A 238 -22.96 -26.00 12.93
C PRO A 238 -24.12 -25.02 12.68
N GLU A 239 -24.41 -24.11 13.62
CA GLU A 239 -25.39 -23.04 13.48
C GLU A 239 -24.95 -21.87 12.60
N ILE A 240 -23.65 -21.75 12.27
CA ILE A 240 -23.13 -20.68 11.43
C ILE A 240 -23.80 -20.72 10.05
N THR A 241 -24.23 -19.55 9.57
CA THR A 241 -24.91 -19.42 8.27
C THR A 241 -24.22 -18.43 7.33
N ALA A 242 -23.24 -17.69 7.83
CA ALA A 242 -22.43 -16.79 7.02
C ALA A 242 -21.01 -16.64 7.57
N LEU A 243 -20.07 -16.39 6.66
CA LEU A 243 -18.68 -16.08 6.95
C LEU A 243 -18.34 -14.68 6.46
N PHE A 244 -17.79 -13.85 7.34
CA PHE A 244 -17.05 -12.65 6.98
C PHE A 244 -15.56 -12.97 6.95
N CYS A 245 -14.94 -12.91 5.78
CA CYS A 245 -13.51 -13.13 5.63
C CYS A 245 -12.79 -11.79 5.49
N ALA A 246 -11.75 -11.57 6.30
CA ALA A 246 -10.99 -10.32 6.31
C ALA A 246 -10.13 -10.10 5.06
N SER A 247 -10.17 -10.98 4.05
CA SER A 247 -9.67 -10.71 2.70
C SER A 247 -10.38 -11.59 1.67
N ASP A 248 -10.36 -11.18 0.41
CA ASP A 248 -11.00 -11.91 -0.69
C ASP A 248 -10.32 -13.24 -0.98
N LEU A 249 -8.99 -13.34 -0.80
CA LEU A 249 -8.30 -14.62 -0.94
C LEU A 249 -8.75 -15.63 0.13
N MET A 250 -8.94 -15.18 1.36
CA MET A 250 -9.49 -16.03 2.42
C MET A 250 -10.94 -16.40 2.14
N ALA A 251 -11.75 -15.46 1.63
CA ALA A 251 -13.12 -15.74 1.21
C ALA A 251 -13.20 -16.80 0.11
N ILE A 252 -12.34 -16.71 -0.91
CA ILE A 252 -12.27 -17.69 -2.00
C ILE A 252 -11.84 -19.07 -1.46
N GLY A 253 -10.85 -19.11 -0.57
CA GLY A 253 -10.46 -20.33 0.13
C GLY A 253 -11.63 -20.93 0.91
N ALA A 254 -12.33 -20.11 1.71
CA ALA A 254 -13.50 -20.55 2.46
C ALA A 254 -14.61 -21.08 1.55
N MET A 255 -14.89 -20.44 0.42
CA MET A 255 -15.86 -20.93 -0.56
C MET A 255 -15.48 -22.32 -1.10
N LYS A 256 -14.19 -22.56 -1.38
CA LYS A 256 -13.71 -23.89 -1.79
C LYS A 256 -13.88 -24.91 -0.67
N GLY A 257 -13.59 -24.54 0.58
CA GLY A 257 -13.79 -25.40 1.76
C GLY A 257 -15.24 -25.81 1.95
N ILE A 258 -16.17 -24.85 1.83
CA ILE A 258 -17.62 -25.08 1.88
C ILE A 258 -18.04 -26.08 0.78
N GLN A 259 -17.60 -25.85 -0.46
CA GLN A 259 -17.90 -26.74 -1.59
C GLN A 259 -17.31 -28.15 -1.41
N ALA A 260 -16.10 -28.28 -0.86
CA ALA A 260 -15.48 -29.57 -0.56
C ALA A 260 -16.27 -30.38 0.48
N MET A 261 -17.06 -29.71 1.32
CA MET A 261 -18.00 -30.33 2.26
C MET A 261 -19.37 -30.65 1.63
N ASN A 262 -19.53 -30.47 0.31
CA ASN A 262 -20.79 -30.59 -0.44
C ASN A 262 -21.88 -29.61 0.03
N LEU A 263 -21.48 -28.47 0.59
CA LEU A 263 -22.37 -27.35 0.90
C LEU A 263 -22.31 -26.30 -0.21
N ASN A 264 -23.37 -25.52 -0.34
CA ASN A 264 -23.52 -24.51 -1.38
C ASN A 264 -23.29 -23.11 -0.83
N VAL A 265 -22.52 -22.32 -1.57
CA VAL A 265 -22.48 -20.86 -1.42
C VAL A 265 -23.40 -20.28 -2.50
N PRO A 266 -24.38 -19.42 -2.16
CA PRO A 266 -24.70 -18.88 -0.83
C PRO A 266 -25.80 -19.62 -0.05
N GLN A 267 -26.38 -20.72 -0.59
CA GLN A 267 -27.63 -21.28 -0.07
C GLN A 267 -27.49 -21.87 1.34
N ASP A 268 -26.38 -22.57 1.61
CA ASP A 268 -26.13 -23.16 2.91
C ASP A 268 -25.38 -22.16 3.79
N ILE A 269 -24.27 -21.62 3.25
CA ILE A 269 -23.39 -20.65 3.91
C ILE A 269 -23.13 -19.47 2.97
N SER A 270 -23.47 -18.27 3.40
CA SER A 270 -23.12 -17.03 2.69
C SER A 270 -21.69 -16.59 3.01
N VAL A 271 -21.00 -15.97 2.07
CA VAL A 271 -19.61 -15.51 2.24
C VAL A 271 -19.47 -14.08 1.77
N ILE A 272 -18.90 -13.22 2.61
CA ILE A 272 -18.48 -11.86 2.25
C ILE A 272 -16.97 -11.72 2.46
N GLY A 273 -16.28 -11.12 1.49
CA GLY A 273 -14.85 -10.84 1.54
C GLY A 273 -14.53 -9.38 1.87
N PHE A 274 -13.27 -9.03 1.63
CA PHE A 274 -12.70 -7.69 1.76
C PHE A 274 -11.58 -7.55 0.72
N ASP A 275 -11.48 -6.41 0.04
CA ASP A 275 -10.43 -5.96 -0.92
C ASP A 275 -11.02 -5.59 -2.30
N ASP A 276 -11.97 -6.38 -2.83
CA ASP A 276 -12.45 -6.36 -4.23
C ASP A 276 -11.34 -6.64 -5.27
N ILE A 277 -10.51 -7.65 -4.99
CA ILE A 277 -9.46 -8.08 -5.93
C ILE A 277 -10.09 -8.56 -7.25
N ALA A 278 -9.33 -8.45 -8.34
CA ALA A 278 -9.85 -8.73 -9.69
C ALA A 278 -10.54 -10.11 -9.84
N ILE A 279 -10.08 -11.14 -9.13
CA ILE A 279 -10.64 -12.50 -9.20
C ILE A 279 -11.99 -12.64 -8.48
N ALA A 280 -12.35 -11.74 -7.56
CA ALA A 280 -13.62 -11.78 -6.81
C ALA A 280 -14.87 -11.82 -7.71
N LYS A 281 -14.82 -11.17 -8.88
CA LYS A 281 -15.93 -11.20 -9.86
C LYS A 281 -15.92 -12.39 -10.81
N TYR A 282 -14.87 -13.20 -10.83
CA TYR A 282 -14.69 -14.33 -11.75
C TYR A 282 -14.86 -15.70 -11.09
N VAL A 283 -14.86 -15.77 -9.76
CA VAL A 283 -15.22 -16.98 -9.02
C VAL A 283 -16.73 -17.24 -9.13
N THR A 284 -17.14 -18.48 -8.87
CA THR A 284 -18.55 -18.89 -8.93
C THR A 284 -18.99 -19.51 -7.60
N PRO A 285 -20.00 -18.95 -6.91
CA PRO A 285 -20.66 -17.67 -7.22
C PRO A 285 -19.69 -16.47 -7.15
N SER A 286 -19.98 -15.36 -7.82
CA SER A 286 -19.15 -14.16 -7.70
C SER A 286 -19.20 -13.57 -6.29
N LEU A 287 -18.06 -13.15 -5.76
CA LEU A 287 -17.87 -12.81 -4.35
C LEU A 287 -18.36 -11.39 -4.02
N THR A 288 -19.29 -11.29 -3.09
CA THR A 288 -19.65 -10.05 -2.40
C THR A 288 -18.51 -9.63 -1.48
N THR A 289 -18.11 -8.36 -1.50
CA THR A 289 -16.91 -7.91 -0.79
C THR A 289 -16.91 -6.41 -0.51
N ILE A 290 -16.10 -5.95 0.43
CA ILE A 290 -15.77 -4.53 0.60
C ILE A 290 -14.68 -4.17 -0.40
N LYS A 291 -14.94 -3.20 -1.27
CA LYS A 291 -13.96 -2.63 -2.19
C LYS A 291 -13.07 -1.61 -1.50
N GLN A 292 -11.78 -1.77 -1.72
CA GLN A 292 -10.75 -0.77 -1.46
C GLN A 292 -10.14 -0.32 -2.78
N ASP A 293 -9.84 0.97 -2.92
CA ASP A 293 -9.10 1.49 -4.08
C ASP A 293 -7.60 1.57 -3.72
N MET A 294 -6.88 0.46 -3.87
CA MET A 294 -5.47 0.37 -3.47
C MET A 294 -4.56 1.19 -4.38
N HIS A 295 -4.96 1.42 -5.63
CA HIS A 295 -4.29 2.35 -6.53
C HIS A 295 -4.42 3.78 -6.03
N GLU A 296 -5.63 4.21 -5.65
CA GLU A 296 -5.85 5.53 -5.06
C GLU A 296 -5.12 5.70 -3.73
N ILE A 297 -5.09 4.67 -2.87
CA ILE A 297 -4.25 4.68 -1.67
C ILE A 297 -2.79 4.94 -2.04
N GLY A 298 -2.26 4.25 -3.06
CA GLY A 298 -0.90 4.49 -3.57
C GLY A 298 -0.70 5.93 -4.07
N ARG A 299 -1.63 6.46 -4.87
CA ARG A 299 -1.54 7.84 -5.39
C ARG A 299 -1.54 8.86 -4.25
N ARG A 300 -2.56 8.82 -3.41
CA ARG A 300 -2.69 9.73 -2.26
C ARG A 300 -1.54 9.58 -1.29
N SER A 301 -0.96 8.40 -1.19
CA SER A 301 0.23 8.19 -0.37
C SER A 301 1.39 9.08 -0.81
N CYS A 302 1.69 9.04 -2.10
CA CYS A 302 2.75 9.86 -2.67
C CYS A 302 2.40 11.36 -2.55
N GLU A 303 1.16 11.74 -2.85
CA GLU A 303 0.69 13.14 -2.77
C GLU A 303 0.88 13.74 -1.37
N ILE A 304 0.41 13.04 -0.34
CA ILE A 304 0.54 13.48 1.06
C ILE A 304 2.01 13.58 1.44
N LEU A 305 2.82 12.59 1.05
CA LEU A 305 4.26 12.61 1.34
C LEU A 305 4.97 13.79 0.67
N LEU A 306 4.61 14.12 -0.58
CA LEU A 306 5.15 15.28 -1.28
C LEU A 306 4.78 16.60 -0.59
N GLU A 307 3.52 16.72 -0.14
CA GLU A 307 3.04 17.87 0.63
C GLU A 307 3.84 18.03 1.93
N ILE A 308 4.09 16.94 2.66
CA ILE A 308 4.90 16.96 3.88
C ILE A 308 6.33 17.40 3.56
N LEU A 309 6.91 16.92 2.46
CA LEU A 309 8.26 17.33 2.05
C LEU A 309 8.35 18.81 1.65
N ASP A 310 7.26 19.43 1.18
CA ASP A 310 7.21 20.86 0.88
C ASP A 310 6.95 21.73 2.12
N LYS A 311 6.02 21.31 2.99
CA LYS A 311 5.57 22.10 4.14
C LYS A 311 6.32 21.80 5.44
N GLY A 312 7.09 20.71 5.48
CA GLY A 312 7.78 20.19 6.66
C GLY A 312 6.89 19.31 7.54
N GLN A 313 5.70 19.78 7.92
CA GLN A 313 4.75 19.02 8.73
C GLN A 313 3.30 19.41 8.39
N ILE A 314 2.39 18.46 8.53
CA ILE A 314 0.94 18.68 8.47
C ILE A 314 0.27 18.15 9.75
N ASP A 315 -0.81 18.79 10.20
CA ASP A 315 -1.46 18.48 11.48
C ASP A 315 -2.16 17.10 11.46
N GLN A 316 -2.78 16.75 10.32
CA GLN A 316 -3.45 15.49 10.16
C GLN A 316 -2.44 14.35 9.99
N LYS A 317 -2.48 13.37 10.89
CA LYS A 317 -1.57 12.22 10.89
C LYS A 317 -2.13 11.00 10.18
N GLN A 318 -3.44 10.77 10.26
CA GLN A 318 -4.11 9.62 9.68
C GLN A 318 -5.08 10.07 8.59
N PHE A 319 -5.00 9.44 7.42
CA PHE A 319 -5.83 9.70 6.26
C PHE A 319 -6.66 8.46 5.93
N TYR A 320 -7.84 8.69 5.37
CA TYR A 320 -8.71 7.63 4.90
C TYR A 320 -9.08 7.82 3.43
N VAL A 321 -9.08 6.71 2.68
CA VAL A 321 -9.69 6.59 1.36
C VAL A 321 -11.06 5.94 1.53
N ASN A 322 -12.03 6.36 0.71
CA ASN A 322 -13.37 5.82 0.77
C ASN A 322 -13.40 4.34 0.36
N HIS A 323 -14.20 3.54 1.04
CA HIS A 323 -14.54 2.17 0.69
C HIS A 323 -16.00 2.04 0.30
N SER A 324 -16.37 0.93 -0.33
CA SER A 324 -17.78 0.63 -0.66
C SER A 324 -18.06 -0.87 -0.63
N LEU A 325 -19.25 -1.26 -0.21
CA LEU A 325 -19.71 -2.65 -0.37
C LEU A 325 -20.07 -2.92 -1.84
N VAL A 326 -19.52 -4.00 -2.40
CA VAL A 326 -19.85 -4.52 -3.73
C VAL A 326 -20.63 -5.82 -3.56
N GLU A 327 -21.95 -5.73 -3.68
CA GLU A 327 -22.84 -6.88 -3.63
C GLU A 327 -22.75 -7.72 -4.92
N ARG A 328 -22.62 -9.04 -4.75
CA ARG A 328 -22.62 -10.04 -5.82
C ARG A 328 -23.45 -11.27 -5.43
N GLU A 329 -23.03 -12.46 -5.83
CA GLU A 329 -23.82 -13.69 -5.76
C GLU A 329 -23.55 -14.53 -4.51
N SER A 330 -22.47 -14.26 -3.77
CA SER A 330 -22.03 -15.09 -2.63
C SER A 330 -22.79 -14.86 -1.32
N VAL A 331 -23.82 -14.01 -1.29
CA VAL A 331 -24.67 -13.78 -0.10
C VAL A 331 -26.14 -13.91 -0.47
N SER A 332 -26.87 -14.75 0.25
CA SER A 332 -28.32 -14.94 0.11
C SER A 332 -29.08 -14.30 1.28
N SER A 333 -30.39 -14.14 1.15
CA SER A 333 -31.25 -13.77 2.30
C SER A 333 -31.74 -15.02 3.03
N ARG A 334 -31.95 -14.92 4.34
CA ARG A 334 -32.51 -15.99 5.19
C ARG A 334 -33.94 -15.73 5.65
#